data_AF-A0A9Q8PHM0-F1
#
_entry.id   AF-A0A9Q8PHM0-F1
#
_cell.length_a   1.000
_cell.length_b   1.000
_cell.length_c   1.000
_cell.angle_alpha   90.00
_cell.angle_beta   90.00
_cell.angle_gamma   90.00
#
_symmetry.space_group_name_H-M   'P 1'
#
loop_
_entity.id
_entity.type
_entity.pdbx_description
1 polymer ?
#
loop_
_entity_poly.entity_id
_entity_poly.type
_entity_poly.pdbx_seq_one_letter_code
_entity_poly.pdbx_strand_id
1 'polypeptide(L)'
;MDAALALLAQCYPQPGTGFEGPSWVPDLRAYPPAFRDQEEGYQASGLSPANFYVEDEGPLVATGKLCDAVSFVAESSDANAASMMELLRRLQPANIHPAPSYITDEPFLDAWARTLVLDLTAERFPTIRHEPLEALKARLLTVLESDETDGRSAESELNAVNNSVRDTWTDMRFFTAGKFMGFGPFDMQPGDVVSVLLGLSTPLIIRPAKGGAYTVVGWAYVHGLMDGEALLGPLLPTWRSKQYWTNRRFLVRYQNIETSRIQRSDPRLQPLPSDWRRVYADVTQDDSVVVAHYRNRGTGEVINYDPRMTRHALLRRGVQLDYVRLV
;
A
#
# COMPACT_ATOMS: atom_id res chain seq x y z
N MET A 1 21.59 5.47 -8.18
CA MET A 1 21.32 5.36 -6.73
C MET A 1 19.86 5.74 -6.49
N ASP A 2 18.91 4.99 -7.07
CA ASP A 2 17.47 5.29 -6.97
C ASP A 2 16.77 4.44 -5.88
N ALA A 3 17.48 3.51 -5.25
CA ALA A 3 16.94 2.58 -4.25
C ALA A 3 16.89 3.11 -2.80
N ALA A 4 17.23 4.38 -2.54
CA ALA A 4 17.55 4.84 -1.19
C ALA A 4 16.37 4.95 -0.21
N LEU A 5 15.12 5.12 -0.68
CA LEU A 5 13.96 5.23 0.21
C LEU A 5 13.26 3.91 0.51
N ALA A 6 13.47 2.85 -0.28
CA ALA A 6 12.78 1.56 -0.06
C ALA A 6 13.03 0.98 1.35
N LEU A 7 14.19 1.30 1.94
CA LEU A 7 14.53 0.90 3.31
C LEU A 7 13.66 1.57 4.39
N LEU A 8 13.00 2.71 4.10
CA LEU A 8 12.07 3.33 5.05
C LEU A 8 10.94 2.40 5.45
N ALA A 9 10.53 1.54 4.52
CA ALA A 9 9.48 0.58 4.76
C ALA A 9 9.95 -0.58 5.67
N GLN A 10 11.25 -0.69 5.93
CA GLN A 10 11.85 -1.60 6.91
C GLN A 10 12.15 -0.91 8.25
N CYS A 11 11.84 0.38 8.37
CA CYS A 11 12.03 1.13 9.60
C CYS A 11 10.80 0.99 10.49
N TYR A 12 11.00 0.43 11.68
CA TYR A 12 9.95 0.27 12.69
C TYR A 12 10.48 0.67 14.07
N PRO A 13 9.66 1.33 14.90
CA PRO A 13 9.97 1.49 16.31
C PRO A 13 10.09 0.11 16.96
N GLN A 14 11.21 -0.16 17.62
CA GLN A 14 11.43 -1.41 18.36
C GLN A 14 11.71 -1.08 19.83
N PRO A 15 10.69 -1.13 20.71
CA PRO A 15 10.87 -0.90 22.13
C PRO A 15 11.87 -1.91 22.70
N GLY A 16 12.91 -1.42 23.39
CA GLY A 16 13.87 -2.27 24.11
C GLY A 16 15.16 -2.62 23.36
N THR A 17 15.36 -2.18 22.11
CA THR A 17 16.64 -2.38 21.40
C THR A 17 17.71 -1.35 21.77
N GLY A 18 17.30 -0.26 22.44
CA GLY A 18 18.18 0.86 22.77
C GLY A 18 18.75 1.55 21.53
N PHE A 19 18.06 1.51 20.38
CA PHE A 19 18.45 2.30 19.21
C PHE A 19 18.25 3.79 19.50
N GLU A 20 19.33 4.58 19.39
CA GLU A 20 19.31 6.04 19.53
C GLU A 20 19.50 6.78 18.20
N GLY A 21 19.42 6.05 17.08
CA GLY A 21 19.57 6.62 15.74
C GLY A 21 18.26 7.20 15.18
N PRO A 22 18.33 7.86 14.01
CA PRO A 22 17.15 8.45 13.37
C PRO A 22 16.12 7.38 13.00
N SER A 23 14.82 7.69 13.11
CA SER A 23 13.77 6.69 12.87
C SER A 23 13.68 6.22 11.41
N TRP A 24 14.26 6.97 10.48
CA TRP A 24 14.35 6.63 9.05
C TRP A 24 15.54 5.72 8.71
N VAL A 25 16.29 5.26 9.72
CA VAL A 25 17.34 4.25 9.60
C VAL A 25 16.84 2.92 10.18
N PRO A 26 16.87 1.81 9.41
CA PRO A 26 16.38 0.53 9.91
C PRO A 26 17.29 -0.03 11.02
N ASP A 27 16.70 -0.44 12.14
CA ASP A 27 17.43 -1.12 13.22
C ASP A 27 17.61 -2.61 12.89
N LEU A 28 18.71 -2.96 12.22
CA LEU A 28 19.01 -4.34 11.81
C LEU A 28 19.30 -5.30 12.98
N ARG A 29 19.36 -4.82 14.22
CA ARG A 29 19.54 -5.67 15.41
C ARG A 29 18.24 -6.33 15.84
N ALA A 30 17.11 -5.70 15.53
CA ALA A 30 15.78 -6.25 15.73
C ALA A 30 15.22 -6.67 14.38
N TYR A 31 15.24 -7.98 14.13
CA TYR A 31 14.46 -8.54 13.05
C TYR A 31 13.01 -8.61 13.52
N PRO A 32 12.05 -7.90 12.91
CA PRO A 32 10.66 -8.05 13.32
C PRO A 32 10.25 -9.51 13.08
N PRO A 33 9.54 -10.15 14.03
CA PRO A 33 8.93 -11.44 13.79
C PRO A 33 7.88 -11.23 12.69
N ALA A 34 7.99 -12.01 11.61
CA ALA A 34 7.08 -12.03 10.46
C ALA A 34 7.04 -10.76 9.59
N PHE A 35 8.08 -10.60 8.78
CA PHE A 35 8.07 -9.63 7.68
C PHE A 35 7.29 -10.20 6.49
N ARG A 36 6.06 -9.74 6.27
CA ARG A 36 5.39 -9.96 4.98
C ARG A 36 6.10 -9.11 3.93
N ASP A 37 6.48 -9.75 2.83
CA ASP A 37 7.13 -9.09 1.72
C ASP A 37 6.21 -7.99 1.16
N GLN A 38 6.70 -6.75 1.09
CA GLN A 38 5.95 -5.61 0.53
C GLN A 38 5.82 -5.69 -0.99
N GLU A 39 6.41 -6.72 -1.57
CA GLU A 39 6.58 -6.94 -2.99
C GLU A 39 5.32 -7.47 -3.69
N GLU A 40 4.11 -7.32 -3.13
CA GLU A 40 2.83 -7.78 -3.73
C GLU A 40 2.36 -6.91 -4.93
N GLY A 41 3.29 -6.28 -5.65
CA GLY A 41 3.03 -5.50 -6.85
C GLY A 41 2.36 -4.14 -6.61
N TYR A 42 2.33 -3.64 -5.37
CA TYR A 42 1.78 -2.32 -5.05
C TYR A 42 2.58 -1.18 -5.71
N GLN A 43 1.90 -0.07 -5.97
CA GLN A 43 2.45 1.11 -6.62
C GLN A 43 1.89 2.40 -6.02
N ALA A 44 1.97 2.58 -4.71
CA ALA A 44 1.37 3.73 -4.02
C ALA A 44 1.83 5.09 -4.57
N SER A 45 3.11 5.20 -4.94
CA SER A 45 3.65 6.40 -5.61
C SER A 45 3.74 6.26 -7.15
N GLY A 46 3.07 5.27 -7.73
CA GLY A 46 3.21 4.87 -9.12
C GLY A 46 4.65 4.44 -9.45
N LEU A 47 5.10 4.71 -10.68
CA LEU A 47 6.51 4.56 -11.08
C LEU A 47 7.28 5.88 -10.92
N SER A 48 7.17 6.52 -9.76
CA SER A 48 7.96 7.72 -9.45
C SER A 48 9.37 7.35 -8.97
N PRO A 49 10.40 8.15 -9.31
CA PRO A 49 11.70 8.01 -8.66
C PRO A 49 11.65 8.55 -7.23
N ALA A 50 12.52 8.01 -6.38
CA ALA A 50 12.77 8.62 -5.07
C ALA A 50 13.19 10.08 -5.22
N ASN A 51 12.67 10.95 -4.36
CA ASN A 51 13.07 12.35 -4.33
C ASN A 51 13.24 12.83 -2.90
N PHE A 52 14.50 12.96 -2.47
CA PHE A 52 14.84 13.34 -1.12
C PHE A 52 16.21 14.03 -1.07
N TYR A 53 16.50 14.65 0.06
CA TYR A 53 17.83 15.10 0.45
C TYR A 53 17.98 14.94 1.97
N VAL A 54 19.21 14.94 2.47
CA VAL A 54 19.48 14.91 3.92
C VAL A 54 19.97 16.30 4.31
N GLU A 55 19.35 16.88 5.35
CA GLU A 55 19.78 18.15 5.92
C GLU A 55 21.07 17.97 6.74
N ASP A 56 21.84 19.03 6.88
CA ASP A 56 22.99 19.04 7.79
C ASP A 56 22.51 18.67 9.21
N GLU A 57 23.16 17.70 9.84
CA GLU A 57 22.85 17.17 11.17
C GLU A 57 21.59 16.28 11.31
N GLY A 58 21.16 15.60 10.25
CA GLY A 58 20.51 14.28 10.42
C GLY A 58 19.08 14.06 9.95
N PRO A 59 18.22 15.04 9.64
CA PRO A 59 16.89 14.73 9.11
C PRO A 59 16.90 14.38 7.61
N LEU A 60 16.15 13.34 7.23
CA LEU A 60 15.89 13.01 5.83
C LEU A 60 14.63 13.73 5.37
N VAL A 61 14.73 14.59 4.36
CA VAL A 61 13.58 15.29 3.77
C VAL A 61 13.17 14.58 2.49
N ALA A 62 12.03 13.91 2.51
CA ALA A 62 11.45 13.23 1.35
C ALA A 62 10.28 14.03 0.76
N THR A 63 10.15 14.04 -0.56
CA THR A 63 8.98 14.60 -1.25
C THR A 63 7.88 13.54 -1.34
N GLY A 64 6.65 13.93 -1.04
CA GLY A 64 5.51 13.02 -1.09
C GLY A 64 4.19 13.74 -0.95
N LYS A 65 3.20 13.06 -0.40
CA LYS A 65 1.89 13.61 -0.05
C LYS A 65 1.45 13.12 1.32
N LEU A 66 1.09 14.03 2.20
CA LEU A 66 0.38 13.73 3.44
C LEU A 66 -1.09 13.52 3.09
N CYS A 67 -1.63 12.35 3.42
CA CYS A 67 -2.96 11.94 2.99
C CYS A 67 -4.02 12.24 4.03
N ASP A 68 -3.93 11.60 5.20
CA ASP A 68 -4.90 11.78 6.29
C ASP A 68 -4.31 11.31 7.62
N ALA A 69 -4.91 11.76 8.73
CA ALA A 69 -4.52 11.35 10.08
C ALA A 69 -5.30 10.09 10.50
N VAL A 70 -4.59 9.13 11.09
CA VAL A 70 -5.17 7.94 11.72
C VAL A 70 -6.11 8.39 12.83
N SER A 71 -7.37 7.99 12.74
CA SER A 71 -8.43 8.36 13.67
C SER A 71 -8.81 7.21 14.61
N PHE A 72 -8.65 5.97 14.16
CA PHE A 72 -8.96 4.77 14.91
C PHE A 72 -7.96 3.66 14.57
N VAL A 73 -7.57 2.90 15.59
CA VAL A 73 -6.72 1.71 15.47
C VAL A 73 -7.39 0.58 16.24
N ALA A 74 -7.54 -0.58 15.60
CA ALA A 74 -8.06 -1.78 16.23
C ALA A 74 -7.00 -2.43 17.13
N GLU A 75 -7.45 -3.12 18.18
CA GLU A 75 -6.57 -3.99 18.95
C GLU A 75 -6.15 -5.20 18.10
N SER A 76 -4.95 -5.72 18.34
CA SER A 76 -4.47 -6.93 17.69
C SER A 76 -5.27 -8.15 18.15
N SER A 77 -5.50 -9.08 17.23
CA SER A 77 -6.05 -10.40 17.56
C SER A 77 -4.91 -11.33 18.01
N ASP A 78 -5.19 -12.23 18.94
CA ASP A 78 -4.28 -13.34 19.30
C ASP A 78 -4.23 -14.43 18.20
N ALA A 79 -4.72 -14.15 16.99
CA ALA A 79 -4.87 -15.06 15.86
C ALA A 79 -5.63 -16.38 16.14
N ASN A 80 -6.33 -16.47 17.27
CA ASN A 80 -7.27 -17.56 17.54
C ASN A 80 -8.66 -17.21 16.98
N ALA A 81 -9.44 -18.25 16.65
CA ALA A 81 -10.75 -18.08 16.01
C ALA A 81 -11.69 -17.13 16.76
N ALA A 82 -11.74 -17.22 18.09
CA ALA A 82 -12.59 -16.36 18.91
C ALA A 82 -12.21 -14.87 18.80
N SER A 83 -10.93 -14.55 18.96
CA SER A 83 -10.43 -13.16 18.87
C SER A 83 -10.59 -12.59 17.46
N MET A 84 -10.43 -13.42 16.42
CA MET A 84 -10.64 -13.01 15.03
C MET A 84 -12.12 -12.78 14.70
N MET A 85 -13.03 -13.61 15.22
CA MET A 85 -14.48 -13.38 15.08
C MET A 85 -14.88 -12.07 15.75
N GLU A 86 -14.40 -11.82 16.96
CA GLU A 86 -14.70 -10.58 17.68
C GLU A 86 -14.16 -9.36 16.93
N LEU A 87 -12.93 -9.45 16.41
CA LEU A 87 -12.36 -8.41 15.56
C LEU A 87 -13.22 -8.16 14.32
N LEU A 88 -13.64 -9.21 13.60
CA LEU A 88 -14.51 -9.08 12.43
C LEU A 88 -15.86 -8.43 12.76
N ARG A 89 -16.50 -8.83 13.86
CA ARG A 89 -17.78 -8.24 14.31
C ARG A 89 -17.61 -6.78 14.67
N ARG A 90 -16.53 -6.40 15.34
CA ARG A 90 -16.20 -5.01 15.66
C ARG A 90 -15.95 -4.19 14.40
N LEU A 91 -15.25 -4.79 13.43
CA LEU A 91 -14.86 -4.13 12.17
C LEU A 91 -15.87 -4.31 11.04
N GLN A 92 -17.08 -4.80 11.27
CA GLN A 92 -18.06 -4.95 10.19
C GLN A 92 -18.41 -3.59 9.56
N PRO A 93 -18.77 -3.53 8.26
CA PRO A 93 -19.06 -2.29 7.54
C PRO A 93 -19.95 -1.29 8.28
N ALA A 94 -21.04 -1.78 8.88
CA ALA A 94 -22.00 -0.96 9.62
C ALA A 94 -21.39 -0.19 10.81
N ASN A 95 -20.28 -0.69 11.38
CA ASN A 95 -19.60 -0.09 12.53
C ASN A 95 -18.47 0.87 12.12
N ILE A 96 -17.96 0.76 10.89
CA ILE A 96 -16.82 1.56 10.42
C ILE A 96 -17.29 2.82 9.73
N HIS A 97 -18.23 2.70 8.78
CA HIS A 97 -18.62 3.82 7.96
C HIS A 97 -20.08 3.68 7.48
N PRO A 98 -20.91 4.73 7.61
CA PRO A 98 -22.33 4.64 7.28
C PRO A 98 -22.61 4.72 5.77
N ALA A 99 -21.64 5.15 4.95
CA ALA A 99 -21.88 5.32 3.52
C ALA A 99 -21.87 3.98 2.76
N PRO A 100 -22.74 3.83 1.74
CA PRO A 100 -22.85 2.59 0.97
C PRO A 100 -21.68 2.37 0.01
N SER A 101 -20.97 3.43 -0.39
CA SER A 101 -19.84 3.39 -1.31
C SER A 101 -18.55 3.85 -0.63
N TYR A 102 -17.44 3.30 -1.10
CA TYR A 102 -16.10 3.71 -0.72
C TYR A 102 -15.55 4.80 -1.65
N ILE A 103 -14.39 5.36 -1.30
CA ILE A 103 -13.77 6.50 -2.01
C ILE A 103 -13.25 6.15 -3.42
N THR A 104 -13.14 4.86 -3.71
CA THR A 104 -12.76 4.28 -5.01
C THR A 104 -13.98 4.05 -5.91
N ASP A 105 -15.17 4.54 -5.49
CA ASP A 105 -16.48 4.33 -6.12
C ASP A 105 -16.97 2.87 -6.14
N GLU A 106 -16.32 1.97 -5.39
CA GLU A 106 -16.80 0.60 -5.19
C GLU A 106 -17.74 0.49 -3.97
N PRO A 107 -18.56 -0.58 -3.87
CA PRO A 107 -19.36 -0.84 -2.67
C PRO A 107 -18.47 -0.91 -1.43
N PHE A 108 -18.92 -0.34 -0.30
CA PHE A 108 -18.10 -0.34 0.92
C PHE A 108 -17.77 -1.76 1.40
N LEU A 109 -18.70 -2.71 1.24
CA LEU A 109 -18.47 -4.12 1.56
C LEU A 109 -17.31 -4.73 0.76
N ASP A 110 -17.18 -4.36 -0.53
CA ASP A 110 -16.11 -4.85 -1.40
C ASP A 110 -14.76 -4.28 -0.95
N ALA A 111 -14.71 -2.97 -0.72
CA ALA A 111 -13.52 -2.30 -0.19
C ALA A 111 -13.08 -2.88 1.16
N TRP A 112 -14.03 -3.17 2.05
CA TRP A 112 -13.77 -3.74 3.36
C TRP A 112 -13.20 -5.16 3.23
N ALA A 113 -13.84 -6.02 2.45
CA ALA A 113 -13.37 -7.38 2.20
C ALA A 113 -11.97 -7.39 1.54
N ARG A 114 -11.72 -6.49 0.58
CA ARG A 114 -10.37 -6.31 -0.01
C ARG A 114 -9.37 -5.88 1.04
N THR A 115 -9.70 -4.91 1.88
CA THR A 115 -8.81 -4.42 2.95
C THR A 115 -8.38 -5.54 3.89
N LEU A 116 -9.32 -6.41 4.30
CA LEU A 116 -9.04 -7.53 5.18
C LEU A 116 -7.98 -8.51 4.64
N VAL A 117 -7.85 -8.61 3.32
CA VAL A 117 -6.88 -9.47 2.63
C VAL A 117 -5.78 -8.70 1.90
N LEU A 118 -5.62 -7.41 2.19
CA LEU A 118 -4.67 -6.52 1.49
C LEU A 118 -4.85 -6.50 -0.04
N ASP A 119 -6.08 -6.71 -0.52
CA ASP A 119 -6.46 -6.82 -1.94
C ASP A 119 -5.76 -7.96 -2.69
N LEU A 120 -5.31 -8.99 -1.97
CA LEU A 120 -4.77 -10.24 -2.53
C LEU A 120 -5.90 -11.15 -3.03
N THR A 121 -6.56 -10.68 -4.09
CA THR A 121 -7.75 -11.29 -4.68
C THR A 121 -7.47 -11.83 -6.09
N ALA A 122 -8.27 -12.80 -6.55
CA ALA A 122 -8.12 -13.37 -7.89
C ALA A 122 -8.27 -12.32 -9.02
N GLU A 123 -9.09 -11.28 -8.77
CA GLU A 123 -9.31 -10.18 -9.69
C GLU A 123 -8.04 -9.34 -9.90
N ARG A 124 -7.29 -9.09 -8.81
CA ARG A 124 -6.02 -8.36 -8.86
C ARG A 124 -4.89 -9.23 -9.40
N PHE A 125 -4.85 -10.53 -9.08
CA PHE A 125 -3.75 -11.43 -9.44
C PHE A 125 -4.21 -12.62 -10.30
N PRO A 126 -4.43 -12.44 -11.62
CA PRO A 126 -4.98 -13.50 -12.47
C PRO A 126 -4.10 -14.75 -12.62
N THR A 127 -2.82 -14.66 -12.30
CA THR A 127 -1.83 -15.75 -12.45
C THR A 127 -1.47 -16.43 -11.14
N ILE A 128 -1.96 -15.92 -10.01
CA ILE A 128 -1.71 -16.48 -8.67
C ILE A 128 -3.06 -16.95 -8.12
N ARG A 129 -3.07 -18.11 -7.45
CA ARG A 129 -4.29 -18.64 -6.86
C ARG A 129 -4.63 -17.85 -5.58
N HIS A 130 -5.47 -16.84 -5.74
CA HIS A 130 -6.17 -16.16 -4.65
C HIS A 130 -7.66 -16.49 -4.69
N GLU A 131 -8.36 -16.26 -3.58
CA GLU A 131 -9.83 -16.37 -3.54
C GLU A 131 -10.45 -15.22 -4.36
N PRO A 132 -11.48 -15.46 -5.19
CA PRO A 132 -12.26 -14.41 -5.81
C PRO A 132 -12.99 -13.56 -4.76
N LEU A 133 -13.13 -12.26 -5.01
CA LEU A 133 -13.74 -11.33 -4.05
C LEU A 133 -15.16 -11.77 -3.64
N GLU A 134 -15.98 -12.24 -4.58
CA GLU A 134 -17.35 -12.68 -4.28
C GLU A 134 -17.38 -13.87 -3.30
N ALA A 135 -16.46 -14.82 -3.45
CA ALA A 135 -16.36 -15.97 -2.55
C ALA A 135 -15.87 -15.55 -1.16
N LEU A 136 -14.87 -14.65 -1.11
CA LEU A 136 -14.38 -14.06 0.14
C LEU A 136 -15.50 -13.33 0.88
N LYS A 137 -16.31 -12.52 0.19
CA LYS A 137 -17.45 -11.82 0.79
C LYS A 137 -18.47 -12.79 1.37
N ALA A 138 -18.86 -13.82 0.61
CA ALA A 138 -19.82 -14.81 1.08
C ALA A 138 -19.34 -15.50 2.37
N ARG A 139 -18.05 -15.85 2.42
CA ARG A 139 -17.38 -16.43 3.60
C ARG A 139 -17.40 -15.47 4.80
N LEU A 140 -16.98 -14.22 4.61
CA LEU A 140 -16.99 -13.20 5.66
C LEU A 140 -18.40 -12.94 6.21
N LEU A 141 -19.41 -12.86 5.34
CA LEU A 141 -20.80 -12.68 5.76
C LEU A 141 -21.31 -13.89 6.54
N THR A 142 -20.98 -15.11 6.10
CA THR A 142 -21.32 -16.35 6.83
C THR A 142 -20.73 -16.34 8.24
N VAL A 143 -19.48 -15.89 8.41
CA VAL A 143 -18.86 -15.73 9.73
C VAL A 143 -19.58 -14.68 10.57
N LEU A 144 -19.95 -13.54 9.99
CA LEU A 144 -20.65 -12.47 10.71
C LEU A 144 -22.07 -12.84 11.14
N GLU A 145 -22.78 -13.64 10.34
CA GLU A 145 -24.14 -14.10 10.59
C GLU A 145 -24.21 -15.32 11.51
N SER A 146 -23.07 -15.97 11.78
CA SER A 146 -23.03 -17.18 12.61
C SER A 146 -23.32 -16.91 14.09
N ASP A 147 -24.24 -17.70 14.64
CA ASP A 147 -24.53 -17.79 16.08
C ASP A 147 -23.58 -18.77 16.78
N GLU A 148 -23.56 -18.76 18.12
CA GLU A 148 -22.70 -19.66 18.92
C GLU A 148 -22.94 -21.17 18.63
N THR A 149 -24.10 -21.54 18.10
CA THR A 149 -24.45 -22.92 17.72
C THR A 149 -23.83 -23.40 16.40
N ASP A 150 -23.40 -22.48 15.53
CA ASP A 150 -22.81 -22.77 14.21
C ASP A 150 -21.27 -22.91 14.27
N GLY A 151 -20.71 -22.96 15.48
CA GLY A 151 -19.29 -22.76 15.76
C GLY A 151 -18.33 -23.52 14.85
N ARG A 152 -18.59 -24.81 14.51
CA ARG A 152 -17.69 -25.58 13.64
C ARG A 152 -17.65 -25.09 12.19
N SER A 153 -18.77 -24.61 11.65
CA SER A 153 -18.84 -24.12 10.26
C SER A 153 -18.20 -22.74 10.16
N ALA A 154 -18.58 -21.84 11.06
CA ALA A 154 -18.01 -20.49 11.12
C ALA A 154 -16.50 -20.50 11.37
N GLU A 155 -16.03 -21.37 12.27
CA GLU A 155 -14.60 -21.55 12.53
C GLU A 155 -13.85 -22.11 11.32
N SER A 156 -14.44 -23.04 10.57
CA SER A 156 -13.85 -23.54 9.32
C SER A 156 -13.73 -22.43 8.27
N GLU A 157 -14.80 -21.65 8.09
CA GLU A 157 -14.82 -20.51 7.16
C GLU A 157 -13.80 -19.43 7.57
N LEU A 158 -13.73 -19.11 8.86
CA LEU A 158 -12.76 -18.16 9.40
C LEU A 158 -11.31 -18.66 9.26
N ASN A 159 -11.06 -19.95 9.49
CA ASN A 159 -9.74 -20.53 9.30
C ASN A 159 -9.29 -20.47 7.83
N ALA A 160 -10.23 -20.59 6.89
CA ALA A 160 -9.93 -20.40 5.47
C ALA A 160 -9.53 -18.94 5.16
N VAL A 161 -10.20 -17.94 5.75
CA VAL A 161 -9.76 -16.53 5.68
C VAL A 161 -8.38 -16.38 6.31
N ASN A 162 -8.22 -16.85 7.54
CA ASN A 162 -6.99 -16.71 8.33
C ASN A 162 -5.76 -17.26 7.60
N ASN A 163 -5.85 -18.40 6.92
CA ASN A 163 -4.72 -18.95 6.15
C ASN A 163 -4.16 -18.00 5.08
N SER A 164 -4.92 -16.99 4.64
CA SER A 164 -4.48 -15.98 3.67
C SER A 164 -3.92 -14.69 4.30
N VAL A 165 -4.22 -14.43 5.57
CA VAL A 165 -3.99 -13.13 6.23
C VAL A 165 -3.44 -13.21 7.65
N ARG A 166 -3.18 -14.41 8.17
CA ARG A 166 -2.79 -14.65 9.57
C ARG A 166 -1.69 -13.71 10.02
N ASP A 167 -0.58 -13.71 9.29
CA ASP A 167 0.60 -12.91 9.64
C ASP A 167 0.27 -11.40 9.55
N THR A 168 -0.60 -10.99 8.61
CA THR A 168 -1.09 -9.61 8.56
C THR A 168 -1.92 -9.23 9.78
N TRP A 169 -2.82 -10.10 10.25
CA TRP A 169 -3.72 -9.79 11.37
C TRP A 169 -3.03 -9.90 12.74
N THR A 170 -1.90 -10.62 12.83
CA THR A 170 -1.06 -10.65 14.03
C THR A 170 -0.12 -9.45 14.09
N ASP A 171 0.51 -9.10 12.97
CA ASP A 171 1.67 -8.19 12.98
C ASP A 171 1.29 -6.76 12.58
N MET A 172 0.10 -6.58 12.00
CA MET A 172 -0.46 -5.28 11.62
C MET A 172 -1.79 -5.03 12.30
N ARG A 173 -2.14 -3.75 12.46
CA ARG A 173 -3.42 -3.33 13.04
C ARG A 173 -4.31 -2.70 11.99
N PHE A 174 -5.58 -3.11 11.99
CA PHE A 174 -6.60 -2.43 11.20
C PHE A 174 -6.75 -0.99 11.70
N PHE A 175 -6.92 -0.05 10.78
CA PHE A 175 -7.12 1.35 11.13
C PHE A 175 -8.01 2.08 10.14
N THR A 176 -8.50 3.24 10.57
CA THR A 176 -9.12 4.23 9.68
C THR A 176 -8.37 5.56 9.75
N ALA A 177 -8.33 6.29 8.64
CA ALA A 177 -7.76 7.63 8.56
C ALA A 177 -8.61 8.49 7.63
N GLY A 178 -9.43 9.37 8.21
CA GLY A 178 -10.49 10.10 7.51
C GLY A 178 -11.39 9.19 6.69
N LYS A 179 -11.25 9.23 5.37
CA LYS A 179 -12.03 8.41 4.42
C LYS A 179 -11.37 7.09 4.03
N PHE A 180 -10.18 6.81 4.55
CA PHE A 180 -9.38 5.64 4.24
C PHE A 180 -9.50 4.56 5.33
N MET A 181 -9.26 3.30 4.95
CA MET A 181 -9.09 2.17 5.85
C MET A 181 -7.92 1.31 5.38
N GLY A 182 -7.30 0.59 6.31
CA GLY A 182 -6.08 -0.13 6.00
C GLY A 182 -5.57 -1.00 7.15
N PHE A 183 -4.40 -1.57 6.92
CA PHE A 183 -3.59 -2.24 7.93
C PHE A 183 -2.24 -1.54 8.02
N GLY A 184 -1.83 -1.15 9.23
CA GLY A 184 -0.57 -0.45 9.49
C GLY A 184 0.26 -1.14 10.57
N PRO A 185 1.45 -0.62 10.88
CA PRO A 185 2.37 -1.23 11.84
C PRO A 185 1.74 -1.38 13.23
N PHE A 186 2.19 -2.38 13.98
CA PHE A 186 1.67 -2.66 15.33
C PHE A 186 1.74 -1.45 16.28
N ASP A 187 2.80 -0.64 16.21
CA ASP A 187 2.98 0.54 17.07
C ASP A 187 2.18 1.77 16.63
N MET A 188 1.41 1.69 15.53
CA MET A 188 0.58 2.80 15.06
C MET A 188 -0.49 3.21 16.07
N GLN A 189 -0.78 4.50 16.14
CA GLN A 189 -1.77 5.08 17.05
C GLN A 189 -2.57 6.21 16.39
N PRO A 190 -3.74 6.59 16.94
CA PRO A 190 -4.46 7.79 16.52
C PRO A 190 -3.57 9.04 16.58
N GLY A 191 -3.65 9.87 15.54
CA GLY A 191 -2.80 11.05 15.35
C GLY A 191 -1.56 10.80 14.51
N ASP A 192 -1.17 9.55 14.26
CA ASP A 192 -0.21 9.22 13.20
C ASP A 192 -0.78 9.60 11.82
N VAL A 193 0.06 9.77 10.81
CA VAL A 193 -0.32 10.28 9.49
C VAL A 193 0.01 9.28 8.41
N VAL A 194 -0.94 9.02 7.52
CA VAL A 194 -0.74 8.26 6.29
C VAL A 194 -0.05 9.15 5.27
N SER A 195 1.07 8.69 4.70
CA SER A 195 1.81 9.41 3.67
C SER A 195 2.15 8.53 2.47
N VAL A 196 2.28 9.14 1.30
CA VAL A 196 2.79 8.50 0.08
C VAL A 196 4.02 9.25 -0.37
N LEU A 197 5.21 8.68 -0.16
CA LEU A 197 6.48 9.29 -0.58
C LEU A 197 6.87 8.82 -1.98
N LEU A 198 7.46 9.71 -2.77
CA LEU A 198 7.94 9.35 -4.10
C LEU A 198 9.03 8.28 -4.01
N GLY A 199 8.95 7.27 -4.87
CA GLY A 199 9.84 6.11 -4.88
C GLY A 199 9.42 4.95 -3.96
N LEU A 200 8.40 5.11 -3.12
CA LEU A 200 7.85 4.00 -2.33
C LEU A 200 6.71 3.27 -3.06
N SER A 201 6.67 1.94 -2.92
CA SER A 201 5.60 1.09 -3.45
C SER A 201 4.36 1.04 -2.55
N THR A 202 4.49 1.44 -1.29
CA THR A 202 3.44 1.40 -0.26
C THR A 202 3.33 2.74 0.48
N PRO A 203 2.16 3.08 1.04
CA PRO A 203 2.04 4.17 2.01
C PRO A 203 2.95 3.95 3.23
N LEU A 204 3.41 5.04 3.82
CA LEU A 204 4.21 5.07 5.05
C LEU A 204 3.43 5.77 6.16
N ILE A 205 3.32 5.12 7.31
CA ILE A 205 2.81 5.72 8.54
C ILE A 205 3.95 6.49 9.20
N ILE A 206 3.70 7.76 9.47
CA ILE A 206 4.64 8.67 10.11
C ILE A 206 3.97 9.36 11.30
N ARG A 207 4.72 9.57 12.37
CA ARG A 207 4.21 10.15 13.62
C ARG A 207 4.72 11.58 13.78
N PRO A 208 3.84 12.57 13.99
CA PRO A 208 4.27 13.95 14.22
C PRO A 208 5.26 14.07 15.39
N ALA A 209 6.34 14.83 15.18
CA ALA A 209 7.36 15.14 16.15
C ALA A 209 7.53 16.67 16.31
N LYS A 210 8.43 17.10 17.20
CA LYS A 210 8.69 18.53 17.43
C LYS A 210 9.21 19.21 16.16
N GLY A 211 8.88 20.49 15.99
CA GLY A 211 9.41 21.32 14.91
C GLY A 211 8.87 20.99 13.51
N GLY A 212 7.68 20.36 13.43
CA GLY A 212 7.08 19.98 12.14
C GLY A 212 7.75 18.81 11.44
N ALA A 213 8.60 18.07 12.16
CA ALA A 213 9.21 16.82 11.69
C ALA A 213 8.31 15.62 12.01
N TYR A 214 8.69 14.44 11.54
CA TYR A 214 8.00 13.19 11.78
C TYR A 214 8.98 12.06 12.06
N THR A 215 8.58 11.09 12.88
CA THR A 215 9.29 9.81 13.01
C THR A 215 8.60 8.75 12.15
N VAL A 216 9.35 7.85 11.52
CA VAL A 216 8.81 6.71 10.78
C VAL A 216 8.25 5.68 11.75
N VAL A 217 7.01 5.23 11.49
CA VAL A 217 6.37 4.13 12.23
C VAL A 217 6.44 2.83 11.43
N GLY A 218 6.31 2.91 10.10
CA GLY A 218 6.46 1.79 9.18
C GLY A 218 5.47 1.85 8.02
N TRP A 219 5.52 0.88 7.11
CA TRP A 219 4.61 0.83 5.96
C TRP A 219 3.19 0.42 6.35
N ALA A 220 2.23 0.79 5.50
CA ALA A 220 0.85 0.35 5.63
C ALA A 220 0.29 -0.10 4.28
N TYR A 221 -0.68 -0.99 4.34
CA TYR A 221 -1.64 -1.17 3.27
C TYR A 221 -2.80 -0.19 3.50
N VAL A 222 -3.13 0.64 2.51
CA VAL A 222 -4.27 1.57 2.60
C VAL A 222 -5.12 1.46 1.35
N HIS A 223 -6.33 0.96 1.52
CA HIS A 223 -7.22 0.74 0.39
C HIS A 223 -7.56 2.07 -0.29
N GLY A 224 -7.45 2.10 -1.63
CA GLY A 224 -7.57 3.33 -2.42
C GLY A 224 -6.33 4.23 -2.46
N LEU A 225 -5.18 3.79 -1.95
CA LEU A 225 -3.87 4.46 -2.12
C LEU A 225 -2.75 3.54 -2.65
N MET A 226 -3.06 2.28 -2.98
CA MET A 226 -2.04 1.28 -3.36
C MET A 226 -1.66 1.29 -4.84
N ASP A 227 -2.36 2.06 -5.68
CA ASP A 227 -2.17 2.10 -7.12
C ASP A 227 -1.98 3.55 -7.62
N GLY A 228 -1.33 4.43 -6.85
CA GLY A 228 -0.94 5.77 -7.33
C GLY A 228 -1.99 6.88 -7.17
N GLU A 229 -3.10 6.58 -6.50
CA GLU A 229 -4.24 7.49 -6.35
C GLU A 229 -3.90 8.79 -5.64
N ALA A 230 -2.99 8.76 -4.68
CA ALA A 230 -2.53 9.96 -3.97
C ALA A 230 -2.01 11.05 -4.94
N LEU A 231 -1.33 10.61 -6.01
CA LEU A 231 -0.63 11.47 -6.97
C LEU A 231 -1.43 11.69 -8.26
N LEU A 232 -2.25 10.71 -8.67
CA LEU A 232 -2.93 10.69 -9.96
C LEU A 232 -4.45 10.82 -9.87
N GLY A 233 -5.02 10.79 -8.66
CA GLY A 233 -6.45 10.66 -8.43
C GLY A 233 -6.95 9.22 -8.62
N PRO A 234 -8.23 8.94 -8.29
CA PRO A 234 -8.78 7.59 -8.42
C PRO A 234 -8.75 7.11 -9.88
N LEU A 235 -8.59 5.80 -10.08
CA LEU A 235 -8.90 5.19 -11.37
C LEU A 235 -10.39 5.37 -11.66
N LEU A 236 -10.74 5.61 -12.92
CA LEU A 236 -12.15 5.60 -13.32
C LEU A 236 -12.76 4.22 -13.01
N PRO A 237 -14.06 4.15 -12.65
CA PRO A 237 -14.71 2.89 -12.26
C PRO A 237 -14.65 1.78 -13.32
N THR A 238 -14.41 2.13 -14.60
CA THR A 238 -14.26 1.18 -15.69
C THR A 238 -12.87 0.55 -15.79
N TRP A 239 -11.90 0.99 -14.98
CA TRP A 239 -10.51 0.52 -15.03
C TRP A 239 -10.11 -0.22 -13.76
N ARG A 240 -9.30 -1.27 -13.92
CA ARG A 240 -8.71 -2.03 -12.82
C ARG A 240 -7.22 -2.25 -13.04
N SER A 241 -6.45 -2.18 -11.97
CA SER A 241 -5.04 -2.61 -11.92
C SER A 241 -5.00 -4.14 -11.78
N LYS A 242 -4.15 -4.81 -12.56
CA LYS A 242 -3.93 -6.26 -12.52
C LYS A 242 -2.44 -6.58 -12.49
N GLN A 243 -2.09 -7.53 -11.65
CA GLN A 243 -0.73 -7.94 -11.33
C GLN A 243 -0.46 -9.33 -11.91
N TYR A 244 0.53 -9.41 -12.78
CA TYR A 244 0.95 -10.67 -13.39
C TYR A 244 2.35 -11.01 -12.89
N TRP A 245 2.47 -12.11 -12.15
CA TRP A 245 3.77 -12.57 -11.67
C TRP A 245 4.51 -13.27 -12.79
N THR A 246 5.72 -12.80 -13.11
CA THR A 246 6.59 -13.42 -14.11
C THR A 246 8.04 -13.08 -13.81
N ASN A 247 8.94 -14.07 -13.96
CA ASN A 247 10.38 -13.88 -13.78
C ASN A 247 10.76 -13.18 -12.46
N ARG A 248 10.11 -13.58 -11.36
CA ARG A 248 10.29 -13.01 -10.00
C ARG A 248 9.94 -11.52 -9.88
N ARG A 249 9.05 -11.01 -10.75
CA ARG A 249 8.58 -9.63 -10.73
C ARG A 249 7.09 -9.53 -11.04
N PHE A 250 6.50 -8.41 -10.66
CA PHE A 250 5.12 -8.09 -11.00
C PHE A 250 5.05 -7.20 -12.24
N LEU A 251 4.29 -7.66 -13.23
CA LEU A 251 3.90 -6.86 -14.38
C LEU A 251 2.50 -6.29 -14.17
N VAL A 252 2.44 -5.00 -13.90
CA VAL A 252 1.17 -4.28 -13.79
C VAL A 252 0.56 -4.06 -15.17
N ARG A 253 -0.73 -4.33 -15.29
CA ARG A 253 -1.56 -4.01 -16.46
C ARG A 253 -2.84 -3.34 -16.01
N TYR A 254 -3.26 -2.34 -16.77
CA TYR A 254 -4.54 -1.68 -16.56
C TYR A 254 -5.52 -2.26 -17.56
N GLN A 255 -6.60 -2.85 -17.05
CA GLN A 255 -7.67 -3.40 -17.86
C GLN A 255 -8.91 -2.53 -17.74
N ASN A 256 -9.47 -2.13 -18.87
CA ASN A 256 -10.81 -1.58 -18.92
C ASN A 256 -11.82 -2.73 -18.94
N ILE A 257 -12.71 -2.79 -17.95
CA ILE A 257 -13.60 -3.94 -17.74
C ILE A 257 -14.77 -3.99 -18.73
N GLU A 258 -15.18 -2.85 -19.30
CA GLU A 258 -16.28 -2.79 -20.27
C GLU A 258 -15.83 -3.17 -21.68
N THR A 259 -14.64 -2.69 -22.09
CA THR A 259 -14.10 -2.91 -23.43
C THR A 259 -13.13 -4.09 -23.51
N SER A 260 -12.76 -4.67 -22.37
CA SER A 260 -11.69 -5.67 -22.23
C SER A 260 -10.31 -5.20 -22.71
N ARG A 261 -10.13 -3.89 -23.00
CA ARG A 261 -8.84 -3.33 -23.43
C ARG A 261 -7.83 -3.42 -22.29
N ILE A 262 -6.64 -3.94 -22.59
CA ILE A 262 -5.51 -4.00 -21.65
C ILE A 262 -4.40 -3.07 -22.13
N GLN A 263 -3.83 -2.29 -21.21
CA GLN A 263 -2.68 -1.44 -21.49
C GLN A 263 -1.62 -1.51 -20.39
N ARG A 264 -0.39 -1.12 -20.75
CA ARG A 264 0.76 -1.16 -19.85
C ARG A 264 1.03 0.17 -19.13
N SER A 265 0.54 1.28 -19.67
CA SER A 265 0.64 2.59 -19.04
C SER A 265 -0.60 2.81 -18.20
N ASP A 266 -0.43 3.46 -17.05
CA ASP A 266 -1.54 3.96 -16.27
C ASP A 266 -2.44 4.87 -17.14
N PRO A 267 -3.77 4.63 -17.19
CA PRO A 267 -4.71 5.41 -18.00
C PRO A 267 -4.87 6.87 -17.53
N ARG A 268 -4.44 7.21 -16.30
CA ARG A 268 -4.45 8.59 -15.77
C ARG A 268 -3.26 9.42 -16.26
N LEU A 269 -2.26 8.79 -16.88
CA LEU A 269 -1.10 9.50 -17.41
C LEU A 269 -1.36 10.00 -18.83
N GLN A 270 -0.99 11.26 -19.07
CA GLN A 270 -0.90 11.84 -20.41
C GLN A 270 0.04 11.02 -21.32
N PRO A 271 -0.08 11.12 -22.66
CA PRO A 271 0.82 10.46 -23.58
C PRO A 271 2.29 10.67 -23.21
N LEU A 272 3.12 9.64 -23.43
CA LEU A 272 4.55 9.73 -23.19
C LEU A 272 5.14 10.86 -24.04
N PRO A 273 5.98 11.76 -23.49
CA PRO A 273 6.62 12.80 -24.29
C PRO A 273 7.40 12.20 -25.46
N SER A 274 7.45 12.89 -26.60
CA SER A 274 8.07 12.40 -27.84
C SER A 274 9.51 11.95 -27.66
N ASP A 275 10.24 12.61 -26.77
CA ASP A 275 11.65 12.37 -26.48
C ASP A 275 11.88 11.08 -25.72
N TRP A 276 10.83 10.46 -25.17
CA TRP A 276 10.92 9.22 -24.42
C TRP A 276 10.28 8.07 -25.20
N ARG A 277 10.84 6.87 -25.03
CA ARG A 277 10.20 5.62 -25.44
C ARG A 277 10.40 4.57 -24.38
N ARG A 278 9.39 3.72 -24.18
CA ARG A 278 9.55 2.55 -23.33
C ARG A 278 10.50 1.55 -24.01
N VAL A 279 11.39 0.95 -23.23
CA VAL A 279 12.36 -0.06 -23.70
C VAL A 279 12.35 -1.27 -22.77
N TYR A 280 12.92 -2.37 -23.24
CA TYR A 280 13.37 -3.46 -22.37
C TYR A 280 14.84 -3.19 -22.01
N ALA A 281 15.17 -3.34 -20.75
CA ALA A 281 16.53 -3.25 -20.23
C ALA A 281 16.70 -4.33 -19.14
N ASP A 282 17.95 -4.71 -18.90
CA ASP A 282 18.28 -5.66 -17.84
C ASP A 282 17.90 -5.07 -16.50
N VAL A 283 17.30 -5.91 -15.66
CA VAL A 283 16.83 -5.49 -14.36
C VAL A 283 17.89 -5.82 -13.32
N THR A 284 18.16 -4.86 -12.46
CA THR A 284 19.18 -4.90 -11.42
C THR A 284 18.54 -5.11 -10.04
N GLN A 285 19.38 -5.30 -9.03
CA GLN A 285 18.94 -5.38 -7.63
C GLN A 285 18.39 -4.04 -7.10
N ASP A 286 18.73 -2.93 -7.75
CA ASP A 286 18.28 -1.60 -7.35
C ASP A 286 16.87 -1.28 -7.89
N ASP A 287 16.32 -2.13 -8.75
CA ASP A 287 15.00 -1.95 -9.35
C ASP A 287 13.90 -2.55 -8.49
N SER A 288 12.84 -1.77 -8.27
CA SER A 288 11.61 -2.24 -7.62
C SER A 288 11.00 -3.45 -8.35
N VAL A 289 10.31 -4.30 -7.59
CA VAL A 289 9.57 -5.46 -8.12
C VAL A 289 8.60 -5.09 -9.24
N VAL A 290 8.08 -3.86 -9.22
CA VAL A 290 7.40 -3.27 -10.36
C VAL A 290 8.29 -2.22 -11.00
N VAL A 291 8.79 -2.52 -12.19
CA VAL A 291 9.70 -1.61 -12.93
C VAL A 291 9.32 -1.51 -14.40
N ALA A 292 9.56 -0.33 -14.98
CA ALA A 292 9.54 -0.13 -16.41
C ALA A 292 10.66 0.81 -16.85
N HIS A 293 11.36 0.42 -17.91
CA HIS A 293 12.47 1.21 -18.42
C HIS A 293 12.05 2.14 -19.56
N TYR A 294 12.57 3.36 -19.54
CA TYR A 294 12.36 4.36 -20.56
C TYR A 294 13.70 4.88 -21.05
N ARG A 295 13.83 5.07 -22.37
CA ARG A 295 15.02 5.63 -22.99
C ARG A 295 14.70 6.98 -23.61
N ASN A 296 15.52 7.98 -23.31
CA ASN A 296 15.50 9.26 -24.00
C ASN A 296 16.10 9.10 -25.40
N ARG A 297 15.40 9.61 -26.42
CA ARG A 297 15.78 9.49 -27.84
C ARG A 297 16.94 10.40 -28.22
N GLY A 298 17.05 11.56 -27.57
CA GLY A 298 18.11 12.55 -27.86
C GLY A 298 19.40 12.24 -27.11
N THR A 299 19.31 11.95 -25.81
CA THR A 299 20.51 11.73 -24.96
C THR A 299 20.95 10.27 -24.91
N GLY A 300 20.05 9.33 -25.23
CA GLY A 300 20.30 7.89 -25.09
C GLY A 300 20.19 7.36 -23.64
N GLU A 301 19.96 8.24 -22.66
CA GLU A 301 19.79 7.92 -21.24
C GLU A 301 18.66 6.90 -21.03
N VAL A 302 18.87 5.95 -20.12
CA VAL A 302 17.87 4.96 -19.71
C VAL A 302 17.56 5.15 -18.24
N ILE A 303 16.28 5.27 -17.92
CA ILE A 303 15.74 5.40 -16.55
C ILE A 303 14.80 4.24 -16.24
N ASN A 304 14.67 3.88 -14.96
CA ASN A 304 13.83 2.79 -14.44
C ASN A 304 12.51 3.28 -13.81
N TYR A 305 12.21 4.58 -13.94
CA TYR A 305 10.98 5.22 -13.50
C TYR A 305 10.24 5.85 -14.70
N ASP A 306 8.95 6.16 -14.53
CA ASP A 306 8.20 6.84 -15.58
C ASP A 306 8.55 8.34 -15.60
N PRO A 307 9.01 8.92 -16.72
CA PRO A 307 9.42 10.33 -16.78
C PRO A 307 8.25 11.29 -16.46
N ARG A 308 7.00 10.82 -16.58
CA ARG A 308 5.79 11.59 -16.22
C ARG A 308 5.53 11.60 -14.71
N MET A 309 6.20 10.74 -13.93
CA MET A 309 6.04 10.59 -12.49
C MET A 309 7.15 11.26 -11.68
N THR A 310 8.07 11.98 -12.32
CA THR A 310 9.06 12.80 -11.61
C THR A 310 8.39 13.91 -10.80
N ARG A 311 9.01 14.35 -9.70
CA ARG A 311 8.56 15.51 -8.90
C ARG A 311 8.20 16.70 -9.80
N HIS A 312 9.08 17.04 -10.74
CA HIS A 312 8.85 18.17 -11.65
C HIS A 312 7.66 17.96 -12.59
N ALA A 313 7.45 16.74 -13.10
CA ALA A 313 6.30 16.44 -13.94
C ALA A 313 4.97 16.41 -13.17
N LEU A 314 4.98 15.98 -11.91
CA LEU A 314 3.82 16.04 -11.00
C LEU A 314 3.43 17.49 -10.70
N LEU A 315 4.38 18.34 -10.32
CA LEU A 315 4.14 19.76 -10.04
C LEU A 315 3.57 20.52 -11.24
N ARG A 316 4.08 20.27 -12.45
CA ARG A 316 3.53 20.88 -13.68
C ARG A 316 2.09 20.49 -13.97
N ARG A 317 1.63 19.34 -13.45
CA ARG A 317 0.23 18.89 -13.54
C ARG A 317 -0.64 19.43 -12.40
N GLY A 318 -0.09 20.26 -11.52
CA GLY A 318 -0.81 20.83 -10.38
C GLY A 318 -0.95 19.86 -9.19
N VAL A 319 -0.21 18.74 -9.18
CA VAL A 319 -0.18 17.85 -8.01
C VAL A 319 0.49 18.58 -6.86
N GLN A 320 -0.24 18.75 -5.76
CA GLN A 320 0.31 19.28 -4.51
C GLN A 320 1.18 18.20 -3.86
N LEU A 321 2.42 18.57 -3.54
CA LEU A 321 3.41 17.71 -2.90
C LEU A 321 3.93 18.39 -1.63
N ASP A 322 4.13 17.57 -0.60
CA ASP A 322 4.65 17.95 0.70
C ASP A 322 6.13 17.58 0.82
N TYR A 323 6.82 18.30 1.69
CA TYR A 323 8.17 17.98 2.13
C TYR A 323 8.10 17.37 3.52
N VAL A 324 8.32 16.06 3.60
CA VAL A 324 8.22 15.28 4.81
C VAL A 324 9.60 15.18 5.43
N ARG A 325 9.81 15.90 6.52
CA ARG A 325 11.07 15.92 7.28
C ARG A 325 11.08 14.81 8.32
N LEU A 326 11.82 13.73 8.04
CA LEU A 326 11.93 12.54 8.87
C LEU A 326 13.11 12.65 9.83
N VAL A 327 12.88 12.36 11.12
CA VAL A 327 13.87 12.40 12.20
C VAL A 327 13.93 11.08 12.93
#